data_AF-X1JLI1-F1
#
_entry.id   AF-X1JLI1-F1
#
_cell.length_a   1.000
_cell.length_b   1.000
_cell.length_c   1.000
_cell.angle_alpha   90.00
_cell.angle_beta   90.00
_cell.angle_gamma   90.00
#
_symmetry.space_group_name_H-M   'P 1'
#
loop_
_entity.id
_entity.type
_entity.pdbx_description
1 polymer ?
#
loop_
_entity_poly.entity_id
_entity_poly.type
_entity_poly.pdbx_seq_one_letter_code
_entity_poly.pdbx_strand_id
1 'polypeptide(L)'
;MDSVPKILRSGVIPLAVEYVDRDVIEASAEYLGMKWPATKGSAYLLIMVTGASDDEVYLQAELVSDICQKSNAIDILIAERRDEQANILKMRSEIYSAIKDKSADIS
;
A
#
# COMPACT_ATOMS: atom_id res chain seq x y z
N MET A 1 10.05 0.42 12.15
CA MET A 1 9.73 -0.42 10.97
C MET A 1 11.04 -0.84 10.34
N ASP A 2 11.52 -2.04 10.67
CA ASP A 2 12.81 -2.53 10.16
C ASP A 2 12.69 -3.26 8.82
N SER A 3 11.48 -3.36 8.27
CA SER A 3 11.20 -4.04 6.99
C SER A 3 11.87 -3.34 5.82
N VAL A 4 11.78 -2.00 5.72
CA VAL A 4 12.32 -1.24 4.57
C VAL A 4 13.83 -1.43 4.41
N PRO A 5 14.68 -1.23 5.45
CA PRO A 5 16.10 -1.52 5.31
C PRO A 5 16.42 -2.98 4.97
N LYS A 6 15.62 -3.94 5.45
CA LYS A 6 15.80 -5.36 5.14
C LYS A 6 15.44 -5.68 3.69
N ILE A 7 14.39 -5.07 3.14
CA ILE A 7 14.00 -5.19 1.73
C ILE A 7 15.14 -4.69 0.83
N LEU A 8 15.70 -3.51 1.10
CA LEU A 8 16.79 -2.98 0.28
C LEU A 8 18.05 -3.87 0.35
N ARG A 9 18.32 -4.47 1.51
CA ARG A 9 19.45 -5.39 1.71
C ARG A 9 19.26 -6.76 1.07
N SER A 10 18.04 -7.16 0.73
CA SER A 10 17.79 -8.42 0.00
C SER A 10 18.07 -8.30 -1.50
N GLY A 11 18.39 -7.10 -1.99
CA GLY A 11 18.62 -6.83 -3.41
C GLY A 11 17.36 -6.44 -4.18
N VAL A 12 16.19 -6.48 -3.53
CA VAL A 12 14.96 -5.92 -4.12
C VAL A 12 15.04 -4.40 -4.09
N ILE A 13 14.80 -3.78 -5.23
CA ILE A 13 14.69 -2.32 -5.38
C ILE A 13 13.24 -2.02 -5.76
N PRO A 14 12.37 -1.73 -4.77
CA PRO A 14 10.98 -1.37 -5.06
C PRO A 14 10.92 -0.11 -5.91
N LEU A 15 9.92 -0.05 -6.79
CA LEU A 15 9.58 1.17 -7.51
C LEU A 15 9.16 2.28 -6.55
N ALA A 16 8.43 1.92 -5.49
CA ALA A 16 8.09 2.85 -4.42
C ALA A 16 7.86 2.11 -3.10
N VAL A 17 8.05 2.86 -2.01
CA VAL A 17 7.70 2.46 -0.66
C VAL A 17 7.06 3.66 0.03
N GLU A 18 5.79 3.54 0.40
CA GLU A 18 4.99 4.64 0.93
C GLU A 18 4.36 4.21 2.27
N TYR A 19 4.50 5.06 3.29
CA TYR A 19 3.79 4.90 4.55
C TYR A 19 2.48 5.68 4.49
N VAL A 20 1.38 5.06 4.87
CA VAL A 20 0.05 5.68 4.86
C VAL A 20 -0.70 5.34 6.14
N ASP A 21 -1.17 6.35 6.86
CA ASP A 21 -2.01 6.15 8.05
C ASP A 21 -3.41 5.66 7.66
N ARG A 22 -4.00 4.84 8.52
CA ARG A 22 -5.30 4.22 8.27
C ARG A 22 -6.41 5.24 8.05
N ASP A 23 -6.54 6.20 8.94
CA ASP A 23 -7.64 7.18 8.92
C ASP A 23 -7.65 7.98 7.61
N VAL A 24 -6.45 8.27 7.08
CA VAL A 24 -6.27 9.06 5.87
C VAL A 24 -6.69 8.28 4.62
N ILE A 25 -6.25 7.02 4.49
CA ILE A 25 -6.60 6.22 3.32
C ILE A 25 -8.07 5.76 3.36
N GLU A 26 -8.61 5.47 4.54
CA GLU A 26 -10.02 5.13 4.70
C GLU A 26 -10.92 6.33 4.41
N ALA A 27 -10.53 7.54 4.80
CA ALA A 27 -11.24 8.76 4.41
C ALA A 27 -11.27 8.94 2.88
N SER A 28 -10.16 8.63 2.19
CA SER A 28 -10.13 8.68 0.73
C SER A 28 -10.98 7.59 0.08
N ALA A 29 -10.97 6.38 0.63
CA ALA A 29 -11.84 5.30 0.18
C ALA A 29 -13.33 5.69 0.30
N GLU A 30 -13.73 6.25 1.44
CA GLU A 30 -15.08 6.75 1.71
C GLU A 30 -15.51 7.84 0.71
N TYR A 31 -14.66 8.85 0.50
CA TYR A 31 -14.87 9.92 -0.47
C TYR A 31 -15.14 9.39 -1.89
N LEU A 32 -14.47 8.30 -2.28
CA LEU A 32 -14.62 7.69 -3.59
C LEU A 32 -15.76 6.66 -3.68
N GLY A 33 -16.49 6.40 -2.58
CA GLY A 33 -17.45 5.30 -2.50
C GLY A 33 -16.82 3.92 -2.64
N MET A 34 -15.54 3.80 -2.30
CA MET A 34 -14.74 2.58 -2.36
C MET A 34 -14.48 2.03 -0.95
N LYS A 35 -13.82 0.87 -0.88
CA LYS A 35 -13.35 0.30 0.38
C LYS A 35 -11.86 0.04 0.32
N TRP A 36 -11.15 0.44 1.36
CA TRP A 36 -9.77 0.05 1.56
C TRP A 36 -9.71 -1.47 1.84
N PRO A 37 -8.85 -2.25 1.14
CA PRO A 37 -8.86 -3.70 1.25
C PRO A 37 -8.28 -4.22 2.57
N ALA A 38 -7.39 -3.46 3.22
CA ALA A 38 -6.84 -3.86 4.51
C ALA A 38 -7.81 -3.55 5.64
N THR A 39 -8.07 -4.55 6.49
CA THR A 39 -9.02 -4.43 7.60
C THR A 39 -8.34 -4.32 8.97
N LYS A 40 -7.04 -4.65 9.04
CA LYS A 40 -6.23 -4.72 10.26
C LYS A 40 -5.05 -3.76 10.22
N GLY A 41 -4.57 -3.37 11.40
CA GLY A 41 -3.48 -2.40 11.57
C GLY A 41 -3.99 -0.97 11.69
N SER A 42 -3.10 -0.07 12.13
CA SER A 42 -3.34 1.38 12.27
C SER A 42 -2.66 2.20 11.16
N ALA A 43 -1.79 1.57 10.37
CA ALA A 43 -1.10 2.16 9.25
C ALA A 43 -0.65 1.07 8.28
N TYR A 44 -0.31 1.48 7.06
CA TYR A 44 0.01 0.62 5.95
C TYR A 44 1.34 1.01 5.33
N LEU A 45 2.08 0.02 4.87
CA LEU A 45 3.27 0.20 4.04
C LEU A 45 2.90 -0.28 2.63
N LEU A 46 2.69 0.65 1.70
CA LEU A 46 2.44 0.34 0.30
C LEU A 46 3.79 0.15 -0.39
N ILE A 47 4.01 -1.03 -0.95
CA ILE A 47 5.25 -1.37 -1.66
C ILE A 47 4.88 -1.72 -3.09
N MET A 48 5.47 -1.03 -4.05
CA MET A 48 5.30 -1.30 -5.46
C MET A 48 6.60 -1.91 -5.99
N VAL A 49 6.49 -3.08 -6.63
CA VAL A 49 7.62 -3.78 -7.26
C VAL A 49 7.44 -3.76 -8.78
N THR A 50 8.55 -3.89 -9.50
CA THR A 50 8.56 -3.92 -10.96
C THR A 50 9.71 -4.81 -11.44
N GLY A 51 9.59 -5.37 -12.64
CA GLY A 51 10.54 -6.31 -13.22
C GLY A 51 10.39 -6.36 -14.73
N ALA A 52 11.37 -6.97 -15.40
CA ALA A 52 11.37 -7.15 -16.85
C ALA A 52 10.45 -8.28 -17.32
N SER A 53 10.01 -9.16 -16.41
CA SER A 53 9.02 -10.21 -16.65
C SER A 53 8.09 -10.38 -15.45
N ASP A 54 6.95 -11.04 -15.67
CA ASP A 54 6.00 -11.38 -14.61
C ASP A 54 6.67 -12.24 -13.53
N ASP A 55 7.48 -13.23 -13.92
CA ASP A 55 8.23 -14.09 -12.99
C ASP A 55 9.15 -13.28 -12.05
N GLU A 56 9.82 -12.25 -12.58
CA GLU A 56 10.67 -11.37 -11.78
C GLU A 56 9.83 -10.55 -10.78
N VAL A 57 8.68 -10.04 -11.21
CA VAL A 57 7.75 -9.30 -10.35
C VAL A 57 7.24 -10.20 -9.22
N TYR A 58 6.83 -11.43 -9.53
CA TYR A 58 6.37 -12.40 -8.52
C TYR A 58 7.47 -12.73 -7.52
N LEU A 59 8.69 -13.02 -7.99
CA LEU A 59 9.82 -13.32 -7.11
C LEU A 59 10.14 -12.15 -6.16
N GLN A 60 10.14 -10.92 -6.67
CA GLN A 60 10.35 -9.74 -5.83
C GLN A 60 9.21 -9.55 -4.82
N ALA A 61 7.95 -9.74 -5.23
CA ALA A 61 6.80 -9.64 -4.34
C ALA A 61 6.84 -10.69 -3.21
N GLU A 62 7.22 -11.93 -3.52
CA GLU A 62 7.42 -12.99 -2.53
C GLU A 62 8.51 -12.62 -1.52
N LEU A 63 9.69 -12.17 -1.98
CA LEU A 63 10.79 -11.76 -1.11
C LEU A 63 10.39 -10.60 -0.18
N VAL A 64 9.67 -9.61 -0.71
CA VAL A 64 9.14 -8.50 0.08
C VAL A 64 8.14 -8.99 1.12
N SER A 65 7.18 -9.84 0.72
CA SER A 65 6.18 -10.44 1.60
C SER A 65 6.86 -11.16 2.76
N ASP A 66 7.82 -12.03 2.47
CA ASP A 66 8.61 -12.78 3.44
C ASP A 66 9.31 -11.87 4.47
N ILE A 67 9.93 -10.79 4.00
CA ILE A 67 10.63 -9.83 4.88
C ILE A 67 9.63 -9.08 5.76
N CYS A 68 8.47 -8.71 5.23
CA CYS A 68 7.39 -8.08 5.98
C CYS A 68 6.84 -9.02 7.05
N GLN A 69 6.58 -10.30 6.75
CA GLN A 69 6.15 -11.30 7.73
C GLN A 69 7.19 -11.46 8.85
N LYS A 70 8.47 -11.62 8.50
CA LYS A 70 9.58 -11.72 9.46
C LYS A 70 9.82 -10.43 10.25
N SER A 71 9.21 -9.33 9.84
CA SER A 71 9.25 -8.04 10.52
C SER A 71 7.96 -7.73 11.27
N ASN A 72 7.13 -8.74 11.56
CA ASN A 72 5.88 -8.67 12.32
C ASN A 72 4.79 -7.82 11.65
N ALA A 73 4.69 -7.85 10.31
CA ALA A 73 3.53 -7.31 9.62
C ALA A 73 2.24 -8.00 10.11
N ILE A 74 1.22 -7.21 10.46
CA ILE A 74 -0.05 -7.70 11.01
C ILE A 74 -0.86 -8.45 9.95
N ASP A 75 -0.79 -7.95 8.71
CA ASP A 75 -1.46 -8.51 7.55
C ASP A 75 -0.66 -8.17 6.30
N ILE A 76 -0.77 -9.01 5.27
CA ILE A 76 -0.12 -8.78 3.97
C ILE A 76 -1.16 -9.02 2.88
N LEU A 77 -1.35 -8.01 2.05
CA LEU A 77 -2.24 -8.05 0.90
C LEU A 77 -1.43 -7.81 -0.37
N ILE A 78 -1.63 -8.67 -1.36
CA ILE A 78 -1.00 -8.56 -2.67
C ILE A 78 -2.12 -8.23 -3.66
N ALA A 79 -1.96 -7.12 -4.37
CA ALA A 79 -2.89 -6.71 -5.43
C ALA A 79 -2.34 -7.19 -6.78
N GLU A 80 -2.79 -8.36 -7.22
CA GLU A 80 -2.33 -8.96 -8.48
C GLU A 80 -3.16 -8.47 -9.67
N ARG A 81 -4.46 -8.27 -9.45
CA ARG A 81 -5.37 -7.89 -10.54
C ARG A 81 -5.24 -6.39 -10.83
N ARG A 82 -5.27 -6.03 -12.11
CA ARG A 82 -5.09 -4.63 -12.56
C ARG A 82 -6.12 -3.67 -11.95
N ASP A 83 -7.35 -4.13 -11.73
CA ASP A 83 -8.40 -3.34 -11.09
C ASP A 83 -8.14 -3.12 -9.59
N GLU A 84 -7.60 -4.11 -8.88
CA GLU A 84 -7.19 -3.96 -7.48
C GLU A 84 -6.07 -2.93 -7.35
N GLN A 85 -5.04 -3.05 -8.20
CA GLN A 85 -3.94 -2.08 -8.27
C GLN A 85 -4.47 -0.67 -8.59
N ALA A 86 -5.33 -0.55 -9.62
CA ALA A 86 -5.91 0.74 -9.99
C ALA A 86 -6.74 1.38 -8.86
N ASN A 87 -7.54 0.58 -8.15
CA ASN A 87 -8.33 1.06 -7.01
C ASN A 87 -7.44 1.56 -5.87
N ILE A 88 -6.38 0.81 -5.53
CA ILE A 88 -5.40 1.22 -4.50
C ILE A 88 -4.72 2.53 -4.89
N LEU A 89 -4.26 2.64 -6.13
CA LEU A 89 -3.58 3.84 -6.64
C LEU A 89 -4.52 5.06 -6.65
N LYS A 90 -5.80 4.86 -7.00
CA LYS A 90 -6.81 5.91 -7.00
C LYS A 90 -7.12 6.42 -5.60
N MET A 91 -7.34 5.54 -4.63
CA MET A 91 -7.54 5.92 -3.23
C MET A 91 -6.31 6.65 -2.68
N ARG A 92 -5.09 6.23 -3.06
CA ARG A 92 -3.90 6.97 -2.66
C ARG A 92 -3.84 8.38 -3.27
N SER A 93 -4.14 8.54 -4.56
CA SER A 93 -4.05 9.85 -5.23
C SER A 93 -5.07 10.87 -4.72
N GLU A 94 -6.18 10.41 -4.15
CA GLU A 94 -7.30 11.27 -3.72
C GLU A 94 -7.31 11.57 -2.22
N ILE A 95 -6.21 11.24 -1.51
CA ILE A 95 -6.06 11.55 -0.08
C ILE A 95 -6.28 13.04 0.20
N TYR A 96 -5.63 13.92 -0.56
CA TYR A 96 -5.74 15.36 -0.33
C TYR A 96 -7.14 15.91 -0.62
N SER A 97 -7.77 15.42 -1.69
CA SER A 97 -9.16 15.76 -2.04
C SER A 97 -10.12 15.40 -0.91
N ALA A 98 -10.00 14.18 -0.39
CA ALA A 98 -10.85 13.67 0.68
C ALA A 98 -10.68 14.44 2.01
N ILE A 99 -9.45 14.81 2.37
CA ILE A 99 -9.20 15.61 3.58
C ILE A 99 -9.85 17.00 3.45
N LYS A 100 -9.72 17.63 2.28
CA LYS A 100 -10.32 18.94 2.02
C LYS A 100 -11.84 18.90 2.14
N ASP A 101 -12.46 17.88 1.56
CA ASP A 101 -13.91 17.64 1.63
C ASP A 101 -14.39 17.51 3.08
N LYS A 102 -13.75 16.64 3.87
CA LYS A 102 -14.06 16.48 5.30
C LYS A 102 -13.90 17.77 6.11
N SER A 103 -12.91 18.61 5.76
CA SER A 103 -12.73 19.90 6.45
C SER A 103 -13.80 20.93 6.10
N ALA A 104 -14.37 20.87 4.89
CA ALA A 104 -15.42 21.78 4.44
C ALA A 104 -16.77 21.46 5.10
N ASP A 105 -17.05 20.19 5.38
CA ASP A 105 -18.29 19.75 6.06
C ASP A 105 -18.38 20.14 7.55
N ILE A 106 -17.26 20.51 8.17
CA ILE A 106 -17.20 20.92 9.59
C ILE A 106 -17.36 22.45 9.73
N SER A 107 -17.58 23.17 8.63
CA SER A 107 -17.66 24.65 8.57
C SER A 107 -19.09 25.18 8.51
#